data_AF-A0A6A7BNM0-F1
#
_entry.id   AF-A0A6A7BNM0-F1
#
_cell.length_a   1.000
_cell.length_b   1.000
_cell.length_c   1.000
_cell.angle_alpha   90.00
_cell.angle_beta   90.00
_cell.angle_gamma   90.00
#
_symmetry.space_group_name_H-M   'P 1'
#
loop_
_entity.id
_entity.type
_entity.pdbx_description
1 polymer ?
#
loop_
_entity_poly.entity_id
_entity_poly.type
_entity_poly.pdbx_seq_one_letter_code
_entity_poly.pdbx_strand_id
1 'polypeptide(L)'
;MASAPAKQATIYRMVMPEHTCPFGLKAKDLLRREGYAVDDHWLMTREETDAFKATHGVKTTPQIFIAGERVGGYDDLRRFFGKMVRDPKAVTYRPVIAVFAMTALMALAASYAVLGTPFTVRAGEWFIAFSMCALAMLKLQNVESFSSMFLNYDLLAKRWVPYSYVYPYAEGAAGVLMAAGALTWLSVPVALVIGTIGAVSVFKAVYIDKRELKCACVGGDSNVPLGFISLTENLMMVAMALWMIAAPPVLAMAH
;
A
#
# COMPACT_ATOMS: atom_id res chain seq x y z
N MET A 1 -24.48 40.86 -23.07
CA MET A 1 -24.39 39.51 -22.47
C MET A 1 -23.98 39.70 -21.02
N ALA A 2 -24.89 39.50 -20.06
CA ALA A 2 -24.55 39.59 -18.65
C ALA A 2 -23.67 38.40 -18.29
N SER A 3 -22.43 38.65 -17.84
CA SER A 3 -21.58 37.64 -17.22
C SER A 3 -22.39 36.99 -16.10
N ALA A 4 -22.54 35.66 -16.12
CA ALA A 4 -23.03 34.95 -14.95
C ALA A 4 -22.19 35.38 -13.73
N PRO A 5 -22.80 35.61 -12.55
CA PRO A 5 -22.05 35.99 -11.36
C PRO A 5 -20.96 34.94 -11.13
N ALA A 6 -19.72 35.40 -10.94
CA ALA A 6 -18.59 34.50 -10.68
C ALA A 6 -18.95 33.64 -9.47
N LYS A 7 -18.90 32.31 -9.63
CA LYS A 7 -19.16 31.38 -8.53
C LYS A 7 -18.16 31.67 -7.42
N GLN A 8 -18.62 32.08 -6.24
CA GLN A 8 -17.74 32.48 -5.14
C GLN A 8 -17.80 31.43 -4.03
N ALA A 9 -16.63 31.11 -3.47
CA ALA A 9 -16.52 30.20 -2.34
C ALA A 9 -15.51 30.74 -1.33
N THR A 10 -15.83 30.67 -0.04
CA THR A 10 -14.92 31.04 1.04
C THR A 10 -14.38 29.78 1.69
N ILE A 11 -13.08 29.74 1.94
CA ILE A 11 -12.41 28.66 2.66
C ILE A 11 -11.67 29.23 3.87
N TYR A 12 -11.91 28.62 5.03
CA TYR A 12 -11.13 28.86 6.24
C TYR A 12 -10.17 27.71 6.45
N ARG A 13 -8.87 27.95 6.41
CA ARG A 13 -7.83 26.91 6.57
C ARG A 13 -6.67 27.37 7.44
N MET A 14 -6.01 26.42 8.11
CA MET A 14 -4.82 26.72 8.90
C MET A 14 -3.62 26.99 8.00
N VAL A 15 -2.98 28.13 8.24
CA VAL A 15 -1.71 28.55 7.61
C VAL A 15 -0.86 29.18 8.71
N MET A 16 -0.13 28.34 9.43
CA MET A 16 0.80 28.75 10.47
C MET A 16 2.24 28.63 9.95
N PRO A 17 3.22 29.37 10.50
CA PRO A 17 4.62 29.33 10.03
C PRO A 17 5.20 27.91 9.90
N GLU A 18 4.85 27.02 10.84
CA GLU A 18 5.35 25.63 10.88
C GLU A 18 4.30 24.59 10.43
N HIS A 19 3.09 25.01 10.08
CA HIS A 19 2.01 24.07 9.76
C HIS A 19 1.03 24.61 8.72
N THR A 20 1.05 23.99 7.54
CA THR A 20 0.04 24.21 6.49
C THR A 20 -0.87 23.01 6.38
N CYS A 21 -2.19 23.23 6.47
CA CYS A 21 -3.16 22.15 6.37
C CYS A 21 -3.22 21.56 4.94
N PRO A 22 -2.87 20.28 4.73
CA PRO A 22 -2.88 19.67 3.40
C PRO A 22 -4.29 19.55 2.81
N PHE A 23 -5.31 19.32 3.66
CA PHE A 23 -6.70 19.29 3.21
C PHE A 23 -7.23 20.67 2.82
N GLY A 24 -6.74 21.74 3.45
CA GLY A 24 -7.04 23.11 3.04
C GLY A 24 -6.53 23.42 1.63
N LEU A 25 -5.30 23.01 1.32
CA LEU A 25 -4.74 23.14 -0.03
C LEU A 25 -5.53 22.34 -1.07
N LYS A 26 -5.88 21.09 -0.77
CA LYS A 26 -6.69 20.24 -1.66
C LYS A 26 -8.09 20.78 -1.89
N ALA A 27 -8.73 21.34 -0.86
CA ALA A 27 -10.04 21.97 -0.97
C ALA A 27 -9.99 23.25 -1.83
N LYS A 28 -8.98 24.10 -1.62
CA LYS A 28 -8.74 25.31 -2.43
C LYS A 28 -8.51 24.97 -3.90
N ASP A 29 -7.68 23.97 -4.20
CA ASP A 29 -7.44 23.49 -5.56
C ASP A 29 -8.72 22.91 -6.19
N LEU A 30 -9.49 22.10 -5.45
CA LEU A 30 -10.76 21.56 -5.93
C LEU A 30 -11.77 22.66 -6.28
N LEU A 31 -11.96 23.66 -5.42
CA LEU A 31 -12.83 24.80 -5.71
C LEU A 31 -12.43 25.54 -6.99
N ARG A 32 -11.11 25.79 -7.17
CA ARG A 32 -10.58 26.45 -8.37
C ARG A 32 -10.85 25.64 -9.65
N ARG A 33 -10.69 24.30 -9.60
CA ARG A 33 -10.96 23.42 -10.75
C ARG A 33 -12.44 23.38 -11.14
N GLU A 34 -13.34 23.57 -10.18
CA GLU A 34 -14.79 23.67 -10.42
C GLU A 34 -15.23 25.09 -10.84
N GLY A 35 -14.28 26.00 -11.06
CA GLY A 35 -14.52 27.34 -11.58
C GLY A 35 -14.93 28.37 -10.53
N TYR A 36 -14.66 28.12 -9.24
CA TYR A 36 -14.96 29.09 -8.18
C TYR A 36 -13.82 30.11 -8.01
N ALA A 37 -14.19 31.38 -7.85
CA ALA A 37 -13.35 32.39 -7.23
C ALA A 37 -13.28 32.11 -5.72
N VAL A 38 -12.08 31.78 -5.24
CA VAL A 38 -11.87 31.35 -3.85
C VAL A 38 -11.37 32.50 -3.00
N ASP A 39 -12.16 32.86 -2.01
CA ASP A 39 -11.79 33.72 -0.89
C ASP A 39 -11.13 32.87 0.21
N ASP A 40 -9.84 33.08 0.44
CA ASP A 40 -8.99 32.19 1.24
C ASP A 40 -8.61 32.83 2.57
N HIS A 41 -9.38 32.52 3.61
CA HIS A 41 -9.18 33.00 4.97
C HIS A 41 -8.23 32.09 5.75
N TRP A 42 -7.15 32.68 6.26
CA TRP A 42 -6.12 31.96 6.99
C TRP A 42 -6.34 32.06 8.48
N LEU A 43 -6.26 30.91 9.14
CA LEU A 43 -6.17 30.79 10.58
C LEU A 43 -4.67 30.63 10.89
N MET A 44 -4.05 31.69 11.41
CA MET A 44 -2.61 31.82 11.58
C MET A 44 -2.14 31.43 12.97
N THR A 45 -3.06 31.30 13.93
CA THR A 45 -2.76 30.84 15.30
C THR A 45 -3.66 29.68 15.73
N ARG A 46 -3.26 28.98 16.79
CA ARG A 46 -4.07 27.91 17.39
C ARG A 46 -5.31 28.49 18.04
N GLU A 47 -5.16 29.62 18.72
CA GLU A 47 -6.22 30.38 19.38
C GLU A 47 -7.29 30.81 18.37
N GLU A 48 -6.89 31.35 17.21
CA GLU A 48 -7.80 31.66 16.10
C GLU A 48 -8.51 30.43 15.58
N THR A 49 -7.78 29.32 15.43
CA THR A 49 -8.34 28.06 14.93
C THR A 49 -9.39 27.50 15.89
N ASP A 50 -9.11 27.51 17.18
CA ASP A 50 -10.01 26.97 18.20
C ASP A 50 -11.20 27.90 18.45
N ALA A 51 -10.99 29.23 18.40
CA ALA A 51 -12.08 30.20 18.38
C ALA A 51 -12.98 30.01 17.16
N PHE A 52 -12.41 29.81 15.96
CA PHE A 52 -13.18 29.55 14.74
C PHE A 52 -14.01 28.27 14.87
N LYS A 53 -13.41 27.19 15.39
CA LYS A 53 -14.09 25.91 15.64
C LYS A 53 -15.24 26.06 16.63
N ALA A 54 -15.04 26.79 17.72
CA ALA A 54 -16.06 27.06 18.72
C ALA A 54 -17.23 27.86 18.15
N THR A 55 -16.93 28.96 17.44
CA THR A 55 -17.94 29.83 16.82
C THR A 55 -18.80 29.11 15.79
N HIS A 56 -18.21 28.21 15.00
CA HIS A 56 -18.92 27.48 13.95
C HIS A 56 -19.39 26.07 14.36
N GLY A 57 -19.14 25.67 15.61
CA GLY A 57 -19.50 24.34 16.13
C GLY A 57 -18.86 23.18 15.33
N VAL A 58 -17.63 23.34 14.85
CA VAL A 58 -16.91 22.33 14.03
C VAL A 58 -15.72 21.77 14.78
N LYS A 59 -15.39 20.50 14.52
CA LYS A 59 -14.23 19.84 15.16
C LYS A 59 -12.93 20.00 14.37
N THR A 60 -13.03 20.28 13.07
CA THR A 60 -11.90 20.23 12.14
C THR A 60 -11.90 21.42 11.18
N THR A 61 -10.74 21.72 10.62
CA THR A 61 -10.53 22.63 9.51
C THR A 61 -9.84 21.85 8.37
N PRO A 62 -9.97 22.23 7.09
CA PRO A 62 -10.65 23.43 6.59
C PRO A 62 -12.17 23.38 6.70
N GLN A 63 -12.81 24.54 6.64
CA GLN A 63 -14.25 24.68 6.44
C GLN A 63 -14.53 25.51 5.20
N ILE A 64 -15.42 25.01 4.35
CA ILE A 64 -15.79 25.62 3.06
C ILE A 64 -17.23 26.13 3.12
N PHE A 65 -17.43 27.32 2.58
CA PHE A 65 -18.71 27.98 2.42
C PHE A 65 -18.92 28.34 0.96
N ILE A 66 -20.09 28.05 0.41
CA ILE A 66 -20.48 28.38 -0.96
C ILE A 66 -21.81 29.12 -0.90
N ALA A 67 -21.89 30.30 -1.53
CA ALA A 67 -23.08 31.15 -1.49
C ALA A 67 -23.59 31.46 -0.05
N GLY A 68 -22.68 31.56 0.92
CA GLY A 68 -23.01 31.80 2.33
C GLY A 68 -23.42 30.55 3.12
N GLU A 69 -23.66 29.41 2.46
CA GLU A 69 -24.01 28.15 3.12
C GLU A 69 -22.75 27.32 3.43
N ARG A 70 -22.72 26.72 4.62
CA ARG A 70 -21.61 25.86 5.04
C ARG A 70 -21.69 24.51 4.34
N VAL A 71 -20.71 24.23 3.48
CA VAL A 71 -20.54 22.92 2.83
C VAL A 71 -19.89 21.91 3.78
N GLY A 72 -18.90 22.34 4.57
CA GLY A 72 -18.19 21.49 5.53
C GLY A 72 -16.71 21.34 5.23
N GLY A 73 -16.14 20.16 5.51
CA GLY A 73 -14.73 19.86 5.27
C GLY A 73 -14.40 19.46 3.83
N TYR A 74 -13.18 18.98 3.60
CA TYR A 74 -12.77 18.55 2.24
C TYR A 74 -13.59 17.39 1.71
N ASP A 75 -13.95 16.42 2.54
CA ASP A 75 -14.78 15.29 2.11
C ASP A 75 -16.20 15.73 1.77
N ASP A 76 -16.78 16.66 2.53
CA ASP A 76 -18.11 17.22 2.26
C ASP A 76 -18.09 18.02 0.96
N LEU A 77 -17.03 18.79 0.70
CA LEU A 77 -16.83 19.48 -0.56
C LEU A 77 -16.77 18.51 -1.76
N ARG A 78 -16.12 17.35 -1.59
CA ARG A 78 -16.12 16.32 -2.63
C ARG A 78 -17.53 15.77 -2.87
N ARG A 79 -18.31 15.52 -1.82
CA ARG A 79 -19.72 15.09 -1.94
C ARG A 79 -20.58 16.15 -2.62
N PHE A 80 -20.39 17.42 -2.28
CA PHE A 80 -21.09 18.55 -2.88
C PHE A 80 -20.91 18.59 -4.41
N PHE A 81 -19.71 18.27 -4.90
CA PHE A 81 -19.43 18.18 -6.34
C PHE A 81 -19.70 16.79 -6.95
N GLY A 82 -20.40 15.90 -6.25
CA GLY A 82 -20.70 14.55 -6.72
C GLY A 82 -19.46 13.66 -6.92
N LYS A 83 -18.31 14.03 -6.34
CA LYS A 83 -17.07 13.25 -6.45
C LYS A 83 -17.06 12.16 -5.39
N MET A 84 -16.52 10.99 -5.74
CA MET A 84 -16.35 9.90 -4.78
C MET A 84 -15.50 10.35 -3.58
N VAL A 85 -15.95 10.08 -2.37
CA VAL A 85 -15.16 10.25 -1.13
C VAL A 85 -14.50 8.92 -0.80
N ARG A 86 -13.25 8.97 -0.31
CA ARG A 86 -12.56 7.75 0.11
C ARG A 86 -13.25 7.21 1.36
N ASP A 87 -13.88 6.05 1.26
CA ASP A 87 -14.28 5.29 2.45
C ASP A 87 -13.00 4.68 3.07
N PRO A 88 -12.62 5.08 4.30
CA PRO A 88 -11.45 4.53 4.98
C PRO A 88 -11.57 3.04 5.30
N LYS A 89 -12.75 2.43 5.17
CA LYS A 89 -13.00 1.00 5.41
C LYS A 89 -13.12 0.18 4.13
N ALA A 90 -13.24 0.82 2.96
CA ALA A 90 -13.34 0.11 1.70
C ALA A 90 -12.05 -0.68 1.39
N VAL A 91 -12.25 -1.89 0.86
CA VAL A 91 -11.16 -2.74 0.39
C VAL A 91 -10.48 -2.12 -0.81
N THR A 92 -9.16 -2.22 -0.89
CA THR A 92 -8.38 -1.67 -2.00
C THR A 92 -7.28 -2.61 -2.45
N TYR A 93 -7.19 -2.84 -3.76
CA TYR A 93 -6.12 -3.62 -4.39
C TYR A 93 -5.01 -2.73 -4.95
N ARG A 94 -5.20 -1.40 -4.94
CA ARG A 94 -4.28 -0.44 -5.58
C ARG A 94 -2.83 -0.56 -5.08
N PRO A 95 -2.54 -0.68 -3.77
CA PRO A 95 -1.17 -0.83 -3.29
C PRO A 95 -0.50 -2.09 -3.83
N VAL A 96 -1.23 -3.22 -3.85
CA VAL A 96 -0.73 -4.51 -4.34
C VAL A 96 -0.46 -4.46 -5.84
N ILE A 97 -1.42 -3.95 -6.62
CA ILE A 97 -1.25 -3.80 -8.07
C ILE A 97 -0.04 -2.91 -8.37
N ALA A 98 0.16 -1.83 -7.61
CA ALA A 98 1.33 -0.97 -7.77
C ALA A 98 2.63 -1.72 -7.49
N VAL A 99 2.71 -2.52 -6.41
CA VAL A 99 3.90 -3.32 -6.09
C VAL A 99 4.21 -4.30 -7.22
N PHE A 100 3.26 -5.15 -7.62
CA PHE A 100 3.50 -6.16 -8.65
C PHE A 100 3.75 -5.54 -10.04
N ALA A 101 3.08 -4.44 -10.38
CA ALA A 101 3.34 -3.74 -11.64
C ALA A 101 4.76 -3.16 -11.65
N MET A 102 5.20 -2.54 -10.56
CA MET A 102 6.55 -1.98 -10.47
C MET A 102 7.63 -3.06 -10.49
N THR A 103 7.44 -4.17 -9.76
CA THR A 103 8.41 -5.26 -9.76
C THR A 103 8.47 -5.99 -11.10
N ALA A 104 7.35 -6.10 -11.82
CA ALA A 104 7.33 -6.61 -13.19
C ALA A 104 8.11 -5.69 -14.14
N LEU A 105 7.86 -4.37 -14.09
CA LEU A 105 8.61 -3.40 -14.89
C LEU A 105 10.11 -3.42 -14.57
N MET A 106 10.48 -3.52 -13.29
CA MET A 106 11.87 -3.65 -12.87
C MET A 106 12.51 -4.92 -13.41
N ALA A 107 11.81 -6.06 -13.39
CA ALA A 107 12.33 -7.32 -13.91
C ALA A 107 12.52 -7.30 -15.43
N LEU A 108 11.56 -6.73 -16.18
CA LEU A 108 11.69 -6.53 -17.62
C LEU A 108 12.82 -5.56 -17.96
N ALA A 109 12.96 -4.47 -17.21
CA ALA A 109 14.05 -3.50 -17.38
C ALA A 109 15.42 -4.13 -17.08
N ALA A 110 15.54 -4.93 -16.01
CA ALA A 110 16.75 -5.66 -15.69
C ALA A 110 17.09 -6.69 -16.78
N SER A 111 16.10 -7.43 -17.27
CA SER A 111 16.28 -8.36 -18.39
C SER A 111 16.75 -7.66 -19.65
N TYR A 112 16.15 -6.52 -19.99
CA TYR A 112 16.59 -5.72 -21.12
C TYR A 112 18.03 -5.20 -20.94
N ALA A 113 18.38 -4.70 -19.75
CA ALA A 113 19.70 -4.17 -19.46
C ALA A 113 20.82 -5.22 -19.50
N VAL A 114 20.53 -6.47 -19.07
CA VAL A 114 21.54 -7.53 -18.96
C VAL A 114 21.56 -8.46 -20.19
N LEU A 115 20.40 -8.78 -20.75
CA LEU A 115 20.23 -9.80 -21.80
C LEU A 115 19.81 -9.20 -23.16
N GLY A 116 19.65 -7.87 -23.25
CA GLY A 116 19.24 -7.17 -24.47
C GLY A 116 17.79 -7.40 -24.89
N THR A 117 17.03 -8.23 -24.16
CA THR A 117 15.62 -8.53 -24.44
C THR A 117 14.80 -8.50 -23.15
N PRO A 118 13.60 -7.90 -23.15
CA PRO A 118 12.79 -7.79 -21.93
C PRO A 118 12.10 -9.11 -21.55
N PHE A 119 11.72 -9.94 -22.52
CA PHE A 119 10.97 -11.17 -22.30
C PHE A 119 11.90 -12.39 -22.27
N THR A 120 12.36 -12.75 -21.08
CA THR A 120 13.20 -13.93 -20.86
C THR A 120 12.70 -14.73 -19.66
N VAL A 121 13.13 -16.00 -19.55
CA VAL A 121 12.88 -16.81 -18.35
C VAL A 121 13.46 -16.11 -17.10
N ARG A 122 14.64 -15.49 -17.24
CA ARG A 122 15.28 -14.71 -16.18
C ARG A 122 14.42 -13.51 -15.74
N ALA A 123 13.70 -12.87 -16.65
CA ALA A 123 12.75 -11.80 -16.30
C ALA A 123 11.62 -12.35 -15.41
N GLY A 124 11.12 -13.56 -15.67
CA GLY A 124 10.14 -14.22 -14.80
C GLY A 124 10.69 -14.53 -13.41
N GLU A 125 11.92 -15.04 -13.33
CA GLU A 125 12.62 -15.30 -12.07
C GLU A 125 12.82 -14.01 -11.24
N TRP A 126 13.30 -12.95 -11.88
CA TRP A 126 13.47 -11.64 -11.23
C TRP A 126 12.16 -11.00 -10.85
N PHE A 127 11.08 -11.20 -11.61
CA PHE A 127 9.77 -10.70 -11.23
C PHE A 127 9.31 -11.28 -9.89
N ILE A 128 9.45 -12.61 -9.71
CA ILE A 128 9.08 -13.27 -8.45
C ILE A 128 9.97 -12.78 -7.32
N ALA A 129 11.29 -12.78 -7.52
CA ALA A 129 12.25 -12.39 -6.50
C ALA A 129 12.11 -10.91 -6.08
N PHE A 130 11.94 -9.98 -7.04
CA PHE A 130 11.69 -8.57 -6.73
C PHE A 130 10.35 -8.35 -6.03
N SER A 131 9.32 -9.12 -6.38
CA SER A 131 8.05 -9.09 -5.67
C SER A 131 8.18 -9.54 -4.22
N MET A 132 8.92 -10.63 -3.96
CA MET A 132 9.25 -11.07 -2.60
C MET A 132 10.01 -9.98 -1.84
N CYS A 133 11.04 -9.38 -2.43
CA CYS A 133 11.79 -8.31 -1.78
C CYS A 133 10.92 -7.08 -1.47
N ALA A 134 10.06 -6.66 -2.39
CA ALA A 134 9.18 -5.51 -2.20
C ALA A 134 8.13 -5.77 -1.11
N LEU A 135 7.50 -6.95 -1.09
CA LEU A 135 6.53 -7.32 -0.06
C LEU A 135 7.20 -7.51 1.31
N ALA A 136 8.37 -8.17 1.36
CA ALA A 136 9.17 -8.25 2.57
C ALA A 136 9.54 -6.87 3.11
N MET A 137 9.92 -5.92 2.26
CA MET A 137 10.19 -4.54 2.67
C MET A 137 8.97 -3.88 3.33
N LEU A 138 7.76 -4.06 2.78
CA LEU A 138 6.53 -3.55 3.39
C LEU A 138 6.25 -4.17 4.77
N LYS A 139 6.54 -5.46 4.93
CA LYS A 139 6.43 -6.16 6.22
C LYS A 139 7.47 -5.65 7.24
N LEU A 140 8.69 -5.39 6.78
CA LEU A 140 9.81 -4.90 7.59
C LEU A 140 9.66 -3.44 8.06
N GLN A 141 8.92 -2.60 7.34
CA GLN A 141 8.66 -1.20 7.75
C GLN A 141 7.96 -1.11 9.11
N ASN A 142 7.09 -2.07 9.44
CA ASN A 142 6.43 -2.13 10.74
C ASN A 142 6.19 -3.60 11.13
N VAL A 143 7.24 -4.24 11.65
CA VAL A 143 7.24 -5.66 12.04
C VAL A 143 6.19 -5.95 13.11
N GLU A 144 5.96 -5.03 14.05
CA GLU A 144 5.01 -5.24 15.15
C GLU A 144 3.56 -5.28 14.65
N SER A 145 3.22 -4.39 13.71
CA SER A 145 1.90 -4.41 13.10
C SER A 145 1.74 -5.64 12.19
N PHE A 146 2.79 -6.00 11.45
CA PHE A 146 2.81 -7.23 10.66
C PHE A 146 2.59 -8.47 11.51
N SER A 147 3.37 -8.67 12.59
CA SER A 147 3.33 -9.86 13.44
C SER A 147 1.94 -10.04 14.06
N SER A 148 1.36 -8.95 14.57
CA SER A 148 0.00 -8.93 15.11
C SER A 148 -1.05 -9.39 14.11
N MET A 149 -0.96 -8.95 12.84
CA MET A 149 -1.88 -9.39 11.80
C MET A 149 -1.61 -10.82 11.33
N PHE A 150 -0.34 -11.20 11.18
CA PHE A 150 0.11 -12.50 10.71
C PHE A 150 -0.35 -13.63 11.63
N LEU A 151 -0.29 -13.40 12.95
CA LEU A 151 -0.78 -14.30 13.98
C LEU A 151 -2.27 -14.64 13.85
N ASN A 152 -3.09 -13.83 13.16
CA ASN A 152 -4.52 -14.10 13.03
C ASN A 152 -4.84 -15.27 12.10
N TYR A 153 -3.95 -15.60 11.16
CA TYR A 153 -4.18 -16.65 10.18
C TYR A 153 -3.06 -17.67 10.07
N ASP A 154 -1.79 -17.29 10.29
CA ASP A 154 -0.69 -18.22 10.09
C ASP A 154 -0.62 -19.31 11.16
N LEU A 155 -0.60 -20.57 10.72
CA LEU A 155 -0.64 -21.75 11.59
C LEU A 155 0.64 -21.93 12.40
N LEU A 156 1.81 -21.68 11.80
CA LEU A 156 3.09 -21.81 12.50
C LEU A 156 3.29 -20.64 13.45
N ALA A 157 2.95 -19.42 13.05
CA ALA A 157 3.03 -18.24 13.90
C ALA A 157 2.15 -18.38 15.15
N LYS A 158 0.94 -18.92 15.02
CA LYS A 158 0.05 -19.21 16.16
C LYS A 158 0.65 -20.21 17.14
N ARG A 159 1.45 -21.16 16.65
CA ARG A 159 2.10 -22.17 17.48
C ARG A 159 3.39 -21.64 18.12
N TRP A 160 4.14 -20.81 17.40
CA TRP A 160 5.41 -20.27 17.83
C TRP A 160 5.52 -18.79 17.44
N VAL A 161 5.10 -17.91 18.35
CA VAL A 161 5.03 -16.45 18.12
C VAL A 161 6.34 -15.82 17.61
N PRO A 162 7.55 -16.20 18.08
CA PRO A 162 8.80 -15.67 17.53
C PRO A 162 8.94 -15.84 16.01
N TYR A 163 8.33 -16.86 15.41
CA TYR A 163 8.28 -17.03 13.95
C TYR A 163 7.67 -15.82 13.24
N SER A 164 6.64 -15.20 13.82
CA SER A 164 5.99 -14.02 13.23
C SER A 164 6.91 -12.81 13.10
N TYR A 165 7.95 -12.72 13.95
CA TYR A 165 8.97 -11.68 13.89
C TYR A 165 10.09 -12.03 12.91
N VAL A 166 10.43 -13.32 12.78
CA VAL A 166 11.51 -13.80 11.89
C VAL A 166 11.06 -13.87 10.43
N TYR A 167 9.80 -14.20 10.18
CA TYR A 167 9.23 -14.38 8.84
C TYR A 167 9.59 -13.28 7.83
N PRO A 168 9.38 -11.98 8.10
CA PRO A 168 9.63 -10.94 7.09
C PRO A 168 11.12 -10.81 6.73
N TYR A 169 12.02 -11.13 7.66
CA TYR A 169 13.46 -11.18 7.40
C TYR A 169 13.83 -12.40 6.56
N ALA A 170 13.28 -13.57 6.90
CA ALA A 170 13.52 -14.81 6.16
C ALA A 170 13.04 -14.70 4.70
N GLU A 171 11.86 -14.13 4.49
CA GLU A 171 11.31 -13.88 3.16
C GLU A 171 12.15 -12.86 2.38
N GLY A 172 12.53 -11.74 3.00
CA GLY A 172 13.37 -10.74 2.36
C GLY A 172 14.74 -11.29 1.97
N ALA A 173 15.37 -12.05 2.87
CA ALA A 173 16.64 -12.71 2.60
C ALA A 173 16.52 -13.75 1.48
N ALA A 174 15.47 -14.57 1.49
CA ALA A 174 15.21 -15.53 0.42
C ALA A 174 15.03 -14.83 -0.94
N GLY A 175 14.21 -13.76 -0.99
CA GLY A 175 14.00 -12.98 -2.21
C GLY A 175 15.30 -12.39 -2.78
N VAL A 176 16.15 -11.80 -1.92
CA VAL A 176 17.44 -11.23 -2.35
C VAL A 176 18.37 -12.32 -2.90
N LEU A 177 18.49 -13.45 -2.19
CA LEU A 177 19.34 -14.56 -2.60
C LEU A 177 18.85 -15.21 -3.90
N MET A 178 17.53 -15.34 -4.07
CA MET A 178 16.91 -15.86 -5.30
C MET A 178 17.10 -14.89 -6.48
N ALA A 179 17.02 -13.57 -6.26
CA ALA A 179 17.30 -12.57 -7.30
C ALA A 179 18.76 -12.64 -7.78
N ALA A 180 19.69 -12.83 -6.84
CA ALA A 180 21.11 -12.98 -7.12
C ALA A 180 21.47 -14.35 -7.74
N GLY A 181 20.60 -15.36 -7.60
CA GLY A 181 20.94 -16.75 -7.92
C GLY A 181 22.01 -17.33 -6.99
N ALA A 182 22.18 -16.76 -5.79
CA ALA A 182 23.23 -17.10 -4.83
C ALA A 182 22.67 -17.90 -3.64
N LEU A 183 23.51 -18.73 -3.02
CA LEU A 183 23.17 -19.56 -1.85
C LEU A 183 21.81 -20.27 -2.01
N THR A 184 21.57 -20.86 -3.17
CA THR A 184 20.29 -21.53 -3.49
C THR A 184 20.00 -22.69 -2.54
N TRP A 185 21.04 -23.34 -2.01
CA TRP A 185 20.95 -24.36 -0.96
C TRP A 185 20.27 -23.85 0.33
N LEU A 186 20.31 -22.54 0.59
CA LEU A 186 19.68 -21.90 1.76
C LEU A 186 18.36 -21.22 1.38
N SER A 187 18.35 -20.42 0.30
CA SER A 187 17.18 -19.63 -0.06
C SER A 187 15.99 -20.48 -0.51
N VAL A 188 16.24 -21.58 -1.21
CA VAL A 188 15.19 -22.48 -1.72
C VAL A 188 14.47 -23.22 -0.58
N PRO A 189 15.16 -23.91 0.35
CA PRO A 189 14.46 -24.53 1.49
C PRO A 189 13.68 -23.52 2.34
N VAL A 190 14.25 -22.34 2.58
CA VAL A 190 13.55 -21.28 3.33
C VAL A 190 12.26 -20.88 2.62
N ALA A 191 12.33 -20.54 1.33
CA ALA A 191 11.15 -20.14 0.55
C ALA A 191 10.10 -21.25 0.45
N LEU A 192 10.50 -22.51 0.28
CA LEU A 192 9.59 -23.66 0.28
C LEU A 192 8.86 -23.82 1.61
N VAL A 193 9.59 -23.78 2.73
CA VAL A 193 9.00 -23.99 4.05
C VAL A 193 8.03 -22.86 4.37
N ILE A 194 8.48 -21.60 4.29
CA ILE A 194 7.63 -20.46 4.66
C ILE A 194 6.46 -20.29 3.67
N GLY A 195 6.69 -20.52 2.38
CA GLY A 195 5.66 -20.40 1.35
C GLY A 195 4.63 -21.51 1.42
N THR A 196 5.02 -22.76 1.69
CA THR A 196 4.08 -23.87 1.82
C THR A 196 3.20 -23.70 3.06
N ILE A 197 3.83 -23.38 4.20
CA ILE A 197 3.10 -23.11 5.44
C ILE A 197 2.15 -21.93 5.25
N GLY A 198 2.64 -20.82 4.68
CA GLY A 198 1.83 -19.64 4.41
C GLY A 198 0.66 -19.91 3.45
N ALA A 199 0.89 -20.66 2.38
CA ALA A 199 -0.16 -21.06 1.43
C ALA A 199 -1.25 -21.89 2.12
N VAL A 200 -0.88 -22.89 2.93
CA VAL A 200 -1.83 -23.72 3.68
C VAL A 200 -2.57 -22.89 4.72
N SER A 201 -1.87 -22.00 5.44
CA SER A 201 -2.45 -21.06 6.41
C SER A 201 -3.52 -20.17 5.78
N VAL A 202 -3.21 -19.52 4.65
CA VAL A 202 -4.14 -18.64 3.93
C VAL A 202 -5.29 -19.43 3.34
N PHE A 203 -5.00 -20.60 2.74
CA PHE A 203 -6.03 -21.47 2.17
C PHE A 203 -7.04 -21.87 3.23
N LYS A 204 -6.57 -22.34 4.39
CA LYS A 204 -7.45 -22.68 5.51
C LYS A 204 -8.23 -21.46 6.00
N ALA A 205 -7.59 -20.33 6.24
CA ALA A 205 -8.24 -19.15 6.82
C ALA A 205 -9.35 -18.58 5.91
N VAL A 206 -9.13 -18.61 4.59
CA VAL A 206 -10.01 -17.93 3.62
C VAL A 206 -11.03 -18.88 3.00
N TYR A 207 -10.60 -20.08 2.59
CA TYR A 207 -11.48 -21.00 1.86
C TYR A 207 -12.22 -21.98 2.77
N ILE A 208 -11.61 -22.37 3.90
CA ILE A 208 -12.22 -23.30 4.86
C ILE A 208 -12.96 -22.51 5.95
N ASP A 209 -12.24 -21.64 6.66
CA ASP A 209 -12.79 -20.89 7.80
C ASP A 209 -13.63 -19.66 7.36
N LYS A 210 -13.65 -19.34 6.05
CA LYS A 210 -14.39 -18.21 5.44
C LYS A 210 -14.20 -16.87 6.19
N ARG A 211 -12.98 -16.60 6.66
CA ARG A 211 -12.68 -15.38 7.43
C ARG A 211 -12.37 -14.22 6.49
N GLU A 212 -13.02 -13.07 6.73
CA GLU A 212 -12.68 -11.81 6.09
C GLU A 212 -11.50 -11.15 6.82
N LEU A 213 -10.29 -11.47 6.37
CA LEU A 213 -9.05 -10.95 6.96
C LEU A 213 -8.35 -9.97 6.02
N LYS A 214 -7.67 -9.00 6.64
CA LYS A 214 -6.77 -8.08 5.93
C LYS A 214 -5.44 -8.77 5.64
N CYS A 215 -4.84 -8.43 4.50
CA CYS A 215 -3.56 -8.93 4.07
C CYS A 215 -2.44 -8.26 4.87
N ALA A 216 -1.61 -9.06 5.56
CA ALA A 216 -0.45 -8.52 6.26
C ALA A 216 0.71 -8.16 5.32
N CYS A 217 0.67 -8.61 4.06
CA CYS A 217 1.78 -8.50 3.12
C CYS A 217 2.08 -7.07 2.64
N VAL A 218 1.16 -6.14 2.85
CA VAL A 218 1.31 -4.72 2.51
C VAL A 218 1.55 -3.87 3.77
N GLY A 219 1.78 -4.50 4.92
CA GLY A 219 1.95 -3.83 6.20
C GLY A 219 0.62 -3.46 6.88
N GLY A 220 0.75 -3.06 8.16
CA GLY A 220 -0.30 -2.78 9.15
C GLY A 220 -1.55 -2.04 8.71
N ASP A 221 -1.37 -1.06 7.84
CA ASP A 221 -2.34 0.00 7.61
C ASP A 221 -3.10 -0.14 6.28
N SER A 222 -3.11 -1.34 5.70
CA SER A 222 -3.78 -1.60 4.41
C SER A 222 -5.14 -2.30 4.56
N ASN A 223 -6.14 -1.88 3.78
CA ASN A 223 -7.42 -2.60 3.64
C ASN A 223 -7.40 -3.58 2.47
N VAL A 224 -6.26 -4.22 2.24
CA VAL A 224 -6.10 -5.19 1.17
C VAL A 224 -6.70 -6.51 1.67
N PRO A 225 -7.59 -7.18 0.92
CA PRO A 225 -8.11 -8.48 1.34
C PRO A 225 -7.03 -9.56 1.22
N LEU A 226 -6.91 -10.42 2.23
CA LEU A 226 -5.88 -11.46 2.33
C LEU A 226 -5.95 -12.49 1.19
N GLY A 227 -7.18 -12.89 0.82
CA GLY A 227 -7.50 -14.11 0.07
C GLY A 227 -6.63 -14.42 -1.14
N PHE A 228 -6.98 -13.87 -2.29
CA PHE A 228 -6.36 -14.26 -3.56
C PHE A 228 -4.88 -13.82 -3.65
N ILE A 229 -4.57 -12.63 -3.13
CA ILE A 229 -3.25 -12.02 -3.26
C ILE A 229 -2.21 -12.80 -2.47
N SER A 230 -2.45 -13.01 -1.18
CA SER A 230 -1.47 -13.67 -0.31
C SER A 230 -1.30 -15.15 -0.67
N LEU A 231 -2.36 -15.80 -1.15
CA LEU A 231 -2.25 -17.16 -1.70
C LEU A 231 -1.35 -17.18 -2.95
N THR A 232 -1.56 -16.26 -3.89
CA THR A 232 -0.76 -16.18 -5.11
C THR A 232 0.72 -15.92 -4.79
N GLU A 233 0.99 -15.02 -3.85
CA GLU A 233 2.34 -14.74 -3.35
C GLU A 233 3.04 -15.99 -2.80
N ASN A 234 2.38 -16.71 -1.88
CA ASN A 234 2.95 -17.92 -1.29
C ASN A 234 3.17 -19.02 -2.35
N LEU A 235 2.26 -19.15 -3.31
CA LEU A 235 2.42 -20.08 -4.43
C LEU A 235 3.56 -19.67 -5.37
N MET A 236 3.76 -18.37 -5.62
CA MET A 236 4.90 -17.89 -6.42
C MET A 236 6.24 -18.21 -5.74
N MET A 237 6.33 -18.08 -4.41
CA MET A 237 7.53 -18.49 -3.66
C MET A 237 7.82 -19.98 -3.85
N VAL A 238 6.80 -20.83 -3.68
CA VAL A 238 6.94 -22.28 -3.85
C VAL A 238 7.30 -22.63 -5.30
N ALA A 239 6.63 -22.02 -6.28
CA ALA A 239 6.88 -22.26 -7.70
C ALA A 239 8.32 -21.88 -8.09
N MET A 240 8.79 -20.71 -7.66
CA MET A 240 10.17 -20.28 -7.90
C MET A 240 11.18 -21.20 -7.23
N ALA A 241 10.90 -21.65 -6.01
CA ALA A 241 11.79 -22.54 -5.29
C ALA A 241 11.88 -23.93 -5.94
N LEU A 242 10.75 -24.49 -6.40
CA LEU A 242 10.71 -25.72 -7.21
C LEU A 242 11.41 -25.54 -8.57
N TRP A 243 11.23 -24.38 -9.21
CA TRP A 243 11.90 -24.05 -10.45
C TRP A 243 13.42 -24.04 -10.29
N MET A 244 13.94 -23.40 -9.23
CA MET A 244 15.38 -23.40 -8.95
C MET A 244 15.95 -24.78 -8.60
N ILE A 245 15.13 -25.72 -8.13
CA ILE A 245 15.52 -27.13 -7.96
C ILE A 245 15.58 -27.84 -9.31
N ALA A 246 14.57 -27.65 -10.17
CA ALA A 246 14.45 -28.34 -11.45
C ALA A 246 15.40 -27.78 -12.52
N ALA A 247 15.67 -26.49 -12.48
CA ALA A 247 16.52 -25.74 -13.40
C ALA A 247 17.52 -24.91 -12.57
N PRO A 248 18.54 -25.54 -11.96
CA PRO A 248 19.54 -24.81 -11.18
C PRO A 248 20.17 -23.72 -12.07
N PRO A 249 20.31 -22.49 -11.55
CA PRO A 249 20.82 -21.39 -12.36
C PRO A 249 22.19 -21.77 -12.91
N VAL A 250 22.33 -21.65 -14.24
CA VAL A 250 23.54 -21.93 -15.03
C VAL A 250 24.81 -21.23 -14.48
N LEU A 251 24.66 -20.25 -13.59
CA LEU A 251 25.74 -19.56 -12.87
C LEU A 251 26.42 -20.40 -11.77
N ALA A 252 25.87 -21.54 -11.35
CA ALA A 252 26.57 -22.44 -10.42
C ALA A 252 27.78 -23.17 -11.05
N MET A 253 28.00 -23.04 -12.36
CA MET A 253 29.16 -23.61 -13.06
C MET A 253 30.20 -22.57 -13.52
N ALA A 254 30.04 -21.30 -13.13
CA ALA A 254 30.96 -20.23 -13.51
C ALA A 254 31.60 -19.57 -12.27
N HIS A 255 32.18 -20.38 -11.38
CA HIS A 255 33.24 -19.98 -10.45
C HIS A 255 34.12 -21.20 -10.14
#